data_AF-A0A497K4B7-F1
#
_entry.id   AF-A0A497K4B7-F1
#
_cell.length_a   1.000
_cell.length_b   1.000
_cell.length_c   1.000
_cell.angle_alpha   90.00
_cell.angle_beta   90.00
_cell.angle_gamma   90.00
#
_symmetry.space_group_name_H-M   'P 1'
#
loop_
_entity.id
_entity.type
_entity.pdbx_description
1 polymer ?
#
loop_
_entity_poly.entity_id
_entity_poly.type
_entity_poly.pdbx_seq_one_letter_code
_entity_poly.pdbx_strand_id
1 'polypeptide(L)'
;MSIKKGYTLVITEKPTAALRVARALDVNGKPKKLKLGSIPYFLSRNTKDIIVVSALGHLYTVTQEGKGRNFYPVFDYKWAPRHLVERNASKIKDWIEAISKLSEGADEFINSCDYDVEGSLIGYT
;
A
#
# COMPACT_ATOMS: atom_id res chain seq x y z
N MET A 1 -10.90 -18.46 4.91
CA MET A 1 -10.60 -18.75 3.50
C MET A 1 -9.16 -18.32 3.28
N SER A 2 -8.25 -19.27 3.08
CA SER A 2 -6.82 -18.95 2.89
C SER A 2 -6.58 -18.59 1.43
N ILE A 3 -5.96 -17.45 1.16
CA ILE A 3 -5.51 -17.11 -0.20
C ILE A 3 -4.28 -17.98 -0.47
N LYS A 4 -4.27 -18.70 -1.59
CA LYS A 4 -3.13 -19.54 -1.96
C LYS A 4 -1.95 -18.62 -2.28
N LYS A 5 -0.76 -18.88 -1.71
CA LYS A 5 0.45 -18.09 -1.99
C LYS A 5 0.82 -18.12 -3.49
N GLY A 6 1.57 -17.13 -3.94
CA GLY A 6 1.98 -16.96 -5.35
C GLY A 6 0.99 -16.12 -6.15
N TYR A 7 0.48 -15.04 -5.56
CA TYR A 7 -0.41 -14.09 -6.21
C TYR A 7 0.30 -12.78 -6.53
N THR A 8 -0.27 -12.01 -7.46
CA THR A 8 0.19 -10.65 -7.74
C THR A 8 -0.46 -9.67 -6.77
N LEU A 9 0.34 -8.83 -6.09
CA LEU A 9 -0.15 -7.74 -5.24
C LEU A 9 -0.11 -6.42 -6.01
N VAL A 10 -1.29 -5.85 -6.23
CA VAL A 10 -1.48 -4.54 -6.87
C VAL A 10 -1.78 -3.50 -5.81
N ILE A 11 -0.98 -2.45 -5.77
CA ILE A 11 -1.17 -1.31 -4.86
C ILE A 11 -1.71 -0.14 -5.68
N THR A 12 -2.81 0.44 -5.20
CA THR A 12 -3.42 1.65 -5.77
C THR A 12 -3.38 2.78 -4.76
N GLU A 13 -3.56 4.02 -5.17
CA GLU A 13 -3.54 5.12 -4.20
C GLU A 13 -4.83 5.20 -3.40
N LYS A 14 -5.98 5.19 -4.08
CA LYS A 14 -7.31 5.46 -3.50
C LYS A 14 -8.20 4.22 -3.46
N PRO A 15 -9.11 4.07 -2.47
CA PRO A 15 -9.99 2.90 -2.38
C PRO A 15 -10.92 2.72 -3.58
N THR A 16 -11.33 3.83 -4.20
CA THR A 16 -12.16 3.82 -5.41
C THR A 16 -11.38 3.29 -6.62
N ALA A 17 -10.09 3.62 -6.73
CA ALA A 17 -9.19 3.07 -7.73
C ALA A 17 -9.00 1.57 -7.53
N ALA A 18 -8.76 1.11 -6.29
CA ALA A 18 -8.66 -0.32 -5.96
C ALA A 18 -9.85 -1.13 -6.48
N LEU A 19 -11.08 -0.65 -6.26
CA LEU A 19 -12.28 -1.33 -6.72
C LEU A 19 -12.40 -1.36 -8.26
N ARG A 20 -12.06 -0.25 -8.92
CA ARG A 20 -12.10 -0.15 -10.40
C ARG A 20 -11.09 -1.09 -11.04
N VAL A 21 -9.85 -1.09 -10.54
CA VAL A 21 -8.77 -1.98 -10.98
C VAL A 21 -9.14 -3.43 -10.72
N ALA A 22 -9.61 -3.77 -9.51
CA ALA A 22 -10.02 -5.13 -9.19
C ALA A 22 -11.14 -5.64 -10.11
N ARG A 23 -12.13 -4.80 -10.43
CA ARG A 23 -13.20 -5.16 -11.37
C ARG A 23 -12.69 -5.37 -12.79
N ALA A 24 -11.76 -4.54 -13.25
CA ALA A 24 -11.18 -4.66 -14.59
C ALA A 24 -10.30 -5.91 -14.74
N LEU A 25 -9.63 -6.34 -13.67
CA LEU A 25 -8.72 -7.48 -13.69
C LEU A 25 -9.38 -8.85 -13.41
N ASP A 26 -10.61 -8.86 -12.85
CA ASP A 26 -11.36 -10.08 -12.56
C ASP A 26 -12.06 -10.61 -13.82
N VAL A 27 -11.88 -11.90 -14.13
CA VAL A 27 -12.44 -12.52 -15.35
C VAL A 27 -13.96 -12.40 -15.44
N ASN A 28 -14.66 -12.35 -14.31
CA ASN A 28 -16.12 -12.22 -14.27
C ASN A 28 -16.58 -10.79 -13.92
N GLY A 29 -15.64 -9.84 -13.79
CA GLY A 29 -15.90 -8.48 -13.33
C GLY A 29 -16.46 -8.40 -11.89
N LYS A 30 -16.30 -9.47 -11.10
CA LYS A 30 -16.94 -9.63 -9.78
C LYS A 30 -15.89 -9.95 -8.70
N PRO A 31 -14.94 -9.02 -8.44
CA PRO A 31 -13.92 -9.24 -7.44
C PRO A 31 -14.53 -9.40 -6.05
N LYS A 32 -13.95 -10.28 -5.24
CA LYS A 32 -14.39 -10.52 -3.87
C LYS A 32 -13.77 -9.49 -2.93
N LYS A 33 -14.62 -8.70 -2.26
CA LYS A 33 -14.17 -7.80 -1.19
C LYS A 33 -13.85 -8.59 0.07
N LEU A 34 -12.66 -8.39 0.61
CA LEU A 34 -12.14 -9.01 1.82
C LEU A 34 -11.59 -7.92 2.76
N LYS A 35 -11.21 -8.32 3.98
CA LYS A 35 -10.61 -7.43 4.96
C LYS A 35 -9.49 -8.12 5.71
N LEU A 36 -8.45 -7.37 6.04
CA LEU A 36 -7.40 -7.78 6.97
C LEU A 36 -7.42 -6.77 8.12
N GLY A 37 -7.93 -7.19 9.28
CA GLY A 37 -8.34 -6.23 10.31
C GLY A 37 -9.43 -5.29 9.77
N SER A 38 -9.20 -3.99 9.86
CA SER A 38 -10.10 -2.94 9.33
C SER A 38 -9.84 -2.58 7.85
N ILE A 39 -8.75 -3.09 7.25
CA ILE A 39 -8.25 -2.66 5.94
C ILE A 39 -8.95 -3.47 4.84
N PRO A 40 -9.71 -2.83 3.93
CA PRO A 40 -10.34 -3.52 2.82
C PRO A 40 -9.34 -3.80 1.71
N TYR A 41 -9.46 -4.97 1.10
CA TYR A 41 -8.78 -5.33 -0.14
C TYR A 41 -9.70 -6.17 -1.02
N PHE A 42 -9.31 -6.39 -2.27
CA PHE A 42 -10.08 -7.15 -3.23
C PHE A 42 -9.27 -8.32 -3.75
N LEU A 43 -9.94 -9.47 -3.89
CA LEU A 43 -9.42 -10.63 -4.61
C LEU A 43 -10.10 -10.69 -5.98
N SER A 44 -9.31 -10.53 -7.03
CA SER A 44 -9.72 -10.73 -8.42
C SER A 44 -9.18 -12.05 -8.92
N ARG A 45 -10.05 -12.88 -9.50
CA ARG A 45 -9.67 -14.17 -10.07
C ARG A 45 -9.32 -14.01 -11.55
N ASN A 46 -8.10 -14.42 -11.89
CA ASN A 46 -7.62 -14.50 -13.26
C ASN A 46 -6.85 -15.83 -13.44
N THR A 47 -6.02 -15.95 -14.46
CA THR A 47 -5.07 -17.07 -14.63
C THR A 47 -4.19 -17.26 -13.39
N LYS A 48 -3.90 -16.16 -12.70
CA LYS A 48 -3.28 -16.06 -11.39
C LYS A 48 -4.19 -15.23 -10.48
N ASP A 49 -4.23 -15.54 -9.19
CA ASP A 49 -4.96 -14.71 -8.23
C ASP A 49 -4.28 -13.33 -8.14
N ILE A 50 -5.11 -12.28 -8.07
CA ILE A 50 -4.65 -10.88 -7.96
C ILE A 50 -5.28 -10.28 -6.71
N ILE A 51 -4.43 -9.75 -5.84
CA ILE A 51 -4.86 -8.99 -4.66
C ILE A 51 -4.68 -7.51 -4.93
N VAL A 52 -5.74 -6.73 -4.77
CA VAL A 52 -5.73 -5.28 -4.96
C VAL A 52 -6.02 -4.58 -3.65
N VAL A 53 -5.11 -3.71 -3.21
CA VAL A 53 -5.22 -2.91 -1.98
C VAL A 53 -4.90 -1.44 -2.27
N SER A 54 -5.46 -0.51 -1.49
CA SER A 54 -5.15 0.93 -1.62
C SER A 54 -4.18 1.39 -0.53
N ALA A 55 -3.24 2.28 -0.82
CA ALA A 55 -2.31 2.87 0.13
C ALA A 55 -2.91 4.04 0.95
N LEU A 56 -4.04 4.62 0.52
CA LEU A 56 -4.61 5.85 1.10
C LEU A 56 -3.68 7.07 1.01
N GLY A 57 -2.85 7.14 -0.03
CA GLY A 57 -1.81 8.14 -0.21
C GLY A 57 -0.48 7.72 0.42
N HIS A 58 0.34 8.70 0.82
CA HIS A 58 1.66 8.47 1.41
C HIS A 58 1.57 7.67 2.72
N LEU A 59 2.20 6.49 2.76
CA LEU A 59 2.39 5.68 3.97
C LEU A 59 3.71 6.02 4.70
N TYR A 60 4.68 6.51 3.94
CA TYR A 60 6.00 6.93 4.41
C TYR A 60 6.18 8.43 4.21
N THR A 61 7.10 9.03 4.96
CA THR A 61 7.49 10.43 4.83
C THR A 61 8.98 10.58 5.06
N VAL A 62 9.54 11.69 4.60
CA VAL A 62 10.93 12.05 4.83
C VAL A 62 11.08 12.64 6.22
N THR A 63 12.06 12.15 6.97
CA THR A 63 12.43 12.67 8.29
C THR A 63 13.94 12.82 8.39
N GLN A 64 14.41 13.70 9.28
CA GLN A 64 15.84 13.89 9.53
C GLN A 64 16.46 12.63 10.15
N GLU A 65 17.69 12.33 9.76
CA GLU A 65 18.50 11.30 10.41
C GLU A 65 19.29 11.92 11.58
N GLY A 66 19.12 11.40 12.80
CA GLY A 66 19.79 11.90 14.01
C GLY A 66 18.87 12.49 15.08
N LYS A 67 19.46 13.01 16.17
CA LYS A 67 18.72 13.48 17.35
C LYS A 67 18.84 14.99 17.53
N GLY A 68 17.69 15.68 17.55
CA GLY A 68 17.56 17.03 18.09
C GLY A 68 16.84 18.00 17.15
N ARG A 69 15.96 18.83 17.72
CA ARG A 69 15.39 20.01 17.04
C ARG A 69 16.40 21.18 16.94
N ASN A 70 17.54 21.05 17.64
CA ASN A 70 18.54 22.11 17.80
C ASN A 70 19.72 21.97 16.82
N PHE A 71 19.65 21.02 15.88
CA PHE A 71 20.69 20.80 14.89
C PHE A 71 20.25 21.43 13.56
N TYR A 72 21.02 22.41 13.09
CA TYR A 72 20.78 23.12 11.84
C TYR A 72 22.11 23.59 11.25
N PRO A 73 22.33 23.48 9.92
CA PRO A 73 21.44 22.85 8.92
C PRO A 73 21.37 21.31 9.04
N VAL A 74 20.32 20.72 8.47
CA VAL A 74 20.13 19.26 8.36
C VAL A 74 20.40 18.86 6.91
N PHE A 75 21.28 17.87 6.71
CA PHE A 75 21.61 17.34 5.38
C PHE A 75 21.21 15.88 5.20
N ASP A 76 21.10 15.13 6.30
CA ASP A 76 20.81 13.71 6.29
C ASP A 76 19.32 13.44 6.51
N TYR A 77 18.72 12.74 5.56
CA TYR A 77 17.29 12.44 5.53
C TYR A 77 17.06 10.97 5.22
N LYS A 78 15.97 10.42 5.78
CA LYS A 78 15.53 9.05 5.51
C LYS A 78 14.02 8.97 5.38
N TRP A 79 13.56 7.96 4.68
CA TRP A 79 12.15 7.57 4.69
C TRP A 79 11.81 6.86 6.00
N ALA A 80 10.69 7.23 6.61
CA ALA A 80 10.16 6.59 7.79
C ALA A 80 8.64 6.44 7.69
N PRO A 81 8.07 5.36 8.26
CA PRO A 81 6.63 5.22 8.38
C PRO A 81 6.00 6.46 9.02
N ARG A 82 4.96 7.04 8.41
CA ARG A 82 4.36 8.29 8.89
C ARG A 82 3.86 8.20 10.33
N HIS A 83 3.33 7.04 10.73
CA HIS A 83 2.85 6.82 12.09
C HIS A 83 3.94 6.92 13.18
N LEU A 84 5.23 6.84 12.81
CA LEU A 84 6.35 7.01 13.74
C LEU A 84 6.81 8.46 13.85
N VAL A 85 6.49 9.31 12.87
CA VAL A 85 6.99 10.69 12.75
C VAL A 85 5.87 11.71 13.01
N GLU A 86 4.64 11.40 12.61
CA GLU A 86 3.48 12.27 12.69
C GLU A 86 2.50 11.79 13.79
N ARG A 87 2.13 12.70 14.70
CA ARG A 87 1.23 12.38 15.85
C ARG A 87 -0.19 11.95 15.44
N ASN A 88 -0.66 12.35 14.26
CA ASN A 88 -2.04 12.11 13.79
C ASN A 88 -2.14 10.99 12.76
N ALA A 89 -1.09 10.18 12.60
CA ALA A 89 -1.01 9.14 11.56
C ALA A 89 -1.13 7.70 12.11
N SER A 90 -1.71 7.50 13.30
CA SER A 90 -1.78 6.18 13.95
C SER A 90 -2.42 5.08 13.06
N LYS A 91 -3.44 5.44 12.27
CA LYS A 91 -4.11 4.53 11.32
C LYS A 91 -3.19 4.02 10.20
N ILE A 92 -2.12 4.74 9.88
CA ILE A 92 -1.14 4.34 8.86
C ILE A 92 -0.41 3.07 9.29
N LYS A 93 -0.23 2.84 10.60
CA LYS A 93 0.36 1.61 11.13
C LYS A 93 -0.42 0.38 10.67
N ASP A 94 -1.74 0.37 10.87
CA ASP A 94 -2.60 -0.75 10.50
C ASP A 94 -2.57 -1.00 8.99
N TRP A 95 -2.44 0.08 8.20
CA TRP A 95 -2.33 0.01 6.74
C TRP A 95 -1.02 -0.63 6.28
N ILE A 96 0.10 -0.19 6.84
CA ILE A 96 1.42 -0.77 6.56
C ILE A 96 1.44 -2.24 6.99
N GLU A 97 0.96 -2.57 8.19
CA GLU A 97 0.91 -3.96 8.66
C GLU A 97 0.04 -4.85 7.77
N ALA A 98 -1.09 -4.34 7.28
CA ALA A 98 -1.95 -5.09 6.37
C ALA A 98 -1.27 -5.33 5.02
N ILE A 99 -0.65 -4.31 4.42
CA ILE A 99 0.07 -4.44 3.15
C ILE A 99 1.28 -5.38 3.32
N SER A 100 2.03 -5.28 4.41
CA SER A 100 3.15 -6.20 4.71
C SER A 100 2.68 -7.65 4.80
N LYS A 101 1.58 -7.93 5.50
CA LYS A 101 1.00 -9.28 5.59
C LYS A 101 0.51 -9.82 4.24
N LEU A 102 -0.08 -8.97 3.40
CA LEU A 102 -0.45 -9.35 2.03
C LEU A 102 0.80 -9.57 1.16
N SER A 103 1.90 -8.88 1.44
CA SER A 103 3.14 -9.04 0.69
C SER A 103 3.81 -10.40 0.93
N GLU A 104 3.64 -11.01 2.10
CA GLU A 104 4.19 -12.34 2.44
C GLU A 104 3.69 -13.49 1.55
N GLY A 105 2.52 -13.32 0.92
CA GLY A 105 1.94 -14.28 -0.01
C GLY A 105 2.16 -13.95 -1.48
N ALA A 106 2.71 -12.77 -1.77
CA ALA A 106 2.89 -12.25 -3.12
C ALA A 106 4.25 -12.62 -3.69
N ASP A 107 4.29 -12.88 -5.00
CA ASP A 107 5.51 -13.13 -5.79
C ASP A 107 5.72 -12.06 -6.88
N GLU A 108 4.75 -11.17 -7.07
CA GLU A 108 4.81 -10.04 -7.98
C GLU A 108 4.12 -8.82 -7.36
N PHE A 109 4.67 -7.64 -7.63
CA PHE A 109 4.18 -6.35 -7.12
C PHE A 109 3.93 -5.41 -8.29
N ILE A 110 2.78 -4.74 -8.29
CA ILE A 110 2.43 -3.75 -9.32
C ILE A 110 2.01 -2.45 -8.63
N ASN A 111 2.71 -1.36 -8.95
CA ASN A 111 2.25 -0.01 -8.64
C ASN A 111 1.19 0.41 -9.66
N SER A 112 -0.03 0.62 -9.17
CA SER A 112 -1.19 1.11 -9.93
C SER A 112 -1.77 2.37 -9.29
N CYS A 113 -0.91 3.21 -8.68
CA CYS A 113 -1.26 4.57 -8.29
C CYS A 113 -1.51 5.47 -9.52
N ASP A 114 -1.97 6.70 -9.27
CA ASP A 114 -2.24 7.66 -10.34
C ASP A 114 -0.96 7.91 -11.17
N TYR A 115 -1.09 8.08 -12.49
CA TYR A 115 0.06 8.13 -13.40
C TYR A 115 0.72 9.52 -13.44
N ASP A 116 1.37 9.85 -12.33
CA ASP A 116 2.20 11.03 -12.16
C ASP A 116 3.42 10.70 -11.27
N VAL A 117 4.23 11.72 -10.98
CA VAL A 117 5.43 11.58 -10.15
C VAL A 117 5.06 11.23 -8.70
N GLU A 118 3.94 11.72 -8.20
CA GLU A 118 3.50 11.45 -6.82
C GLU A 118 3.05 9.99 -6.65
N GLY A 119 2.24 9.47 -7.56
CA GLY A 119 1.82 8.06 -7.56
C GLY A 119 2.98 7.10 -7.79
N SER A 120 3.96 7.48 -8.60
CA SER A 120 5.22 6.74 -8.74
C SER A 120 5.96 6.63 -7.41
N LEU A 121 6.04 7.73 -6.67
CA LEU A 121 6.69 7.79 -5.35
C LEU A 121 5.92 6.98 -4.30
N ILE A 122 4.60 7.13 -4.21
CA ILE A 122 3.76 6.42 -3.23
C ILE A 122 3.91 4.90 -3.37
N GLY A 123 3.94 4.38 -4.60
CA GLY A 123 4.10 2.95 -4.80
C GLY A 123 5.54 2.45 -4.67
N TYR A 124 6.53 3.34 -4.69
CA TYR A 124 7.94 3.00 -4.47
C TYR A 124 8.29 2.90 -2.97
N THR A 125 7.69 3.76 -2.14
CA THR A 125 7.95 3.84 -0.69
C THR A 125 7.09 2.90 0.13
#